data_AF-M5ACP5-F1
#
_entry.id   AF-M5ACP5-F1
#
_cell.length_a   1.000
_cell.length_b   1.000
_cell.length_c   1.000
_cell.angle_alpha   90.00
_cell.angle_beta   90.00
_cell.angle_gamma   90.00
#
_symmetry.space_group_name_H-M   'P 1'
#
loop_
_entity.id
_entity.type
_entity.pdbx_description
1 polymer ?
#
loop_
_entity_poly.entity_id
_entity_poly.type
_entity_poly.pdbx_seq_one_letter_code
_entity_poly.pdbx_strand_id
1 'polypeptide(L)'
;MHKSAFLIGLGALALALGVTDLTSAQAATWHAGTPKVMRHTWFYNGKGDNKAYITYTKTKSTGNLFGLDATTDRYYRLPGYGLKKLKYQSLGHHVYQLSGIQYSPAGQTVQFDGQRMTYKVKVTAKQLHFYKGYHNYIRQVKFTTTKTPAALK
;
A
#
# COMPACT_ATOMS: atom_id res chain seq x y z
N MET A 1 15.40 -87.30 14.77
CA MET A 1 15.06 -87.52 13.34
C MET A 1 15.02 -86.17 12.64
N HIS A 2 15.83 -86.03 11.59
CA HIS A 2 15.75 -85.12 10.41
C HIS A 2 15.61 -83.59 10.61
N LYS A 3 16.66 -82.81 10.27
CA LYS A 3 16.98 -82.14 8.95
C LYS A 3 16.14 -80.86 8.77
N SER A 4 16.59 -79.67 8.34
CA SER A 4 17.83 -79.13 7.75
C SER A 4 17.79 -77.58 7.84
N ALA A 5 18.95 -76.94 7.66
CA ALA A 5 19.15 -75.49 7.57
C ALA A 5 18.59 -74.84 6.29
N PHE A 6 18.30 -73.53 6.33
CA PHE A 6 18.55 -72.63 5.19
C PHE A 6 18.81 -71.17 5.65
N LEU A 7 19.58 -70.47 4.84
CA LEU A 7 20.36 -69.25 5.08
C LEU A 7 19.70 -67.98 4.48
N ILE A 8 20.09 -66.83 5.06
CA ILE A 8 20.26 -65.47 4.48
C ILE A 8 19.02 -64.66 4.07
N GLY A 9 18.94 -63.45 4.65
CA GLY A 9 18.12 -62.33 4.16
C GLY A 9 18.52 -61.01 4.83
N LEU A 10 19.54 -60.36 4.24
CA LEU A 10 20.03 -59.02 4.56
C LEU A 10 18.97 -57.95 4.25
N GLY A 11 18.77 -56.96 5.12
CA GLY A 11 17.91 -55.81 4.81
C GLY A 11 17.86 -54.77 5.92
N ALA A 12 18.85 -53.87 5.94
CA ALA A 12 18.82 -52.67 6.78
C ALA A 12 17.69 -51.74 6.31
N LEU A 13 16.68 -51.51 7.16
CA LEU A 13 15.79 -50.37 7.00
C LEU A 13 16.37 -49.18 7.75
N ALA A 14 17.03 -48.29 7.00
CA ALA A 14 17.34 -46.95 7.48
C ALA A 14 16.03 -46.17 7.67
N LEU A 15 15.71 -45.80 8.90
CA LEU A 15 14.73 -44.74 9.17
C LEU A 15 15.33 -43.42 8.69
N ALA A 16 14.96 -43.01 7.49
CA ALA A 16 15.17 -41.65 7.03
C ALA A 16 14.32 -40.71 7.90
N LEU A 17 14.97 -39.99 8.82
CA LEU A 17 14.41 -38.81 9.46
C LEU A 17 14.14 -37.79 8.36
N GLY A 18 12.89 -37.74 7.89
CA GLY A 18 12.41 -36.70 7.00
C GLY A 18 12.58 -35.36 7.70
N VAL A 19 13.63 -34.63 7.33
CA VAL A 19 13.78 -33.23 7.67
C VAL A 19 12.63 -32.53 6.98
N THR A 20 11.57 -32.24 7.72
CA THR A 20 10.53 -31.34 7.22
C THR A 20 11.24 -30.03 6.93
N ASP A 21 11.33 -29.67 5.65
CA ASP A 21 11.69 -28.33 5.22
C ASP A 21 10.70 -27.37 5.87
N LEU A 22 11.07 -26.89 7.06
CA LEU A 22 10.46 -25.73 7.67
C LEU A 22 10.78 -24.59 6.73
N THR A 23 9.87 -24.34 5.79
CA THR A 23 9.86 -23.13 4.98
C THR A 23 9.94 -21.98 5.95
N SER A 24 11.14 -21.42 6.09
CA SER A 24 11.40 -20.22 6.87
C SER A 24 10.41 -19.17 6.38
N ALA A 25 9.42 -18.85 7.21
CA ALA A 25 8.52 -17.74 6.96
C ALA A 25 9.40 -16.49 6.91
N GLN A 26 9.79 -16.08 5.70
CA GLN A 26 10.59 -14.89 5.48
C GLN A 26 9.90 -13.73 6.19
N ALA A 27 10.50 -13.27 7.29
CA ALA A 27 10.00 -12.17 8.06
C ALA A 27 9.81 -10.99 7.10
N ALA A 28 8.58 -10.52 6.97
CA ALA A 28 8.26 -9.53 5.96
C ALA A 28 8.92 -8.20 6.33
N THR A 29 10.04 -7.90 5.66
CA THR A 29 10.93 -6.78 5.98
C THR A 29 10.29 -5.44 5.65
N TRP A 30 10.47 -4.46 6.54
CA TRP A 30 10.09 -3.08 6.29
C TRP A 30 11.20 -2.35 5.53
N HIS A 31 10.83 -1.71 4.42
CA HIS A 31 11.71 -0.88 3.62
C HIS A 31 11.39 0.60 3.84
N ALA A 32 12.42 1.44 3.88
CA ALA A 32 12.22 2.88 3.97
C ALA A 32 11.58 3.45 2.69
N GLY A 33 10.63 4.36 2.87
CA GLY A 33 9.95 5.10 1.82
C GLY A 33 8.72 4.40 1.25
N THR A 34 8.48 4.61 -0.04
CA THR A 34 7.38 4.03 -0.83
C THR A 34 7.90 3.19 -2.00
N PRO A 35 7.16 2.17 -2.45
CA PRO A 35 7.46 1.45 -3.69
C PRO A 35 7.54 2.42 -4.89
N LYS A 36 8.50 2.23 -5.79
CA LYS A 36 8.69 3.12 -6.95
C LYS A 36 7.41 3.25 -7.80
N VAL A 37 6.72 2.14 -8.06
CA VAL A 37 5.46 2.09 -8.84
C VAL A 37 4.35 2.98 -8.28
N MET A 38 4.41 3.31 -6.98
CA MET A 38 3.40 4.11 -6.31
C MET A 38 3.62 5.62 -6.45
N ARG A 39 4.84 6.07 -6.78
CA ARG A 39 5.31 7.46 -6.62
C ARG A 39 4.76 8.44 -7.65
N HIS A 40 3.46 8.69 -7.58
CA HIS A 40 2.70 9.51 -8.51
C HIS A 40 1.55 10.21 -7.79
N THR A 41 0.89 11.12 -8.50
CA THR A 41 -0.47 11.53 -8.15
C THR A 41 -1.48 10.57 -8.77
N TRP A 42 -2.43 10.15 -7.95
CA TRP A 42 -3.52 9.26 -8.28
C TRP A 42 -4.83 9.99 -8.02
N PHE A 43 -5.78 9.85 -8.92
CA PHE A 43 -7.05 10.56 -8.91
C PHE A 43 -8.21 9.57 -8.78
N TYR A 44 -9.08 9.83 -7.82
CA TYR A 44 -10.37 9.20 -7.70
C TYR A 44 -11.38 10.04 -8.47
N ASN A 45 -11.88 9.50 -9.56
CA ASN A 45 -12.81 10.17 -10.47
C ASN A 45 -14.27 9.86 -10.10
N GLY A 46 -14.61 10.01 -8.82
CA GLY A 46 -15.98 9.79 -8.35
C GLY A 46 -16.96 10.88 -8.82
N LYS A 47 -18.22 10.72 -8.46
CA LYS A 47 -19.33 11.63 -8.81
C LYS A 47 -19.55 12.69 -7.73
N GLY A 48 -20.10 13.85 -8.13
CA GLY A 48 -20.33 14.98 -7.24
C GLY A 48 -19.05 15.39 -6.50
N ASP A 49 -19.17 15.60 -5.19
CA ASP A 49 -18.08 16.03 -4.30
C ASP A 49 -17.09 14.91 -3.96
N ASN A 50 -17.37 13.68 -4.39
CA ASN A 50 -16.49 12.53 -4.17
C ASN A 50 -15.37 12.49 -5.22
N LYS A 51 -14.67 13.59 -5.44
CA LYS A 51 -13.45 13.65 -6.26
C LYS A 51 -12.26 13.83 -5.34
N ALA A 52 -11.25 12.98 -5.47
CA ALA A 52 -10.12 13.00 -4.56
C ALA A 52 -8.80 12.78 -5.29
N TYR A 53 -7.71 13.18 -4.64
CA TYR A 53 -6.37 12.84 -5.08
C TYR A 53 -5.54 12.30 -3.93
N ILE A 54 -4.54 11.50 -4.28
CA ILE A 54 -3.45 11.13 -3.37
C ILE A 54 -2.14 11.15 -4.15
N THR A 55 -1.14 11.80 -3.60
CA THR A 55 0.21 11.90 -4.16
C THR A 55 1.17 11.17 -3.27
N TYR A 56 1.99 10.32 -3.86
CA TYR A 56 3.08 9.63 -3.17
C TYR A 56 4.41 10.13 -3.68
N THR A 57 5.27 10.54 -2.75
CA THR A 57 6.70 10.75 -3.00
C THR A 57 7.49 9.59 -2.40
N LYS A 58 8.82 9.66 -2.45
CA LYS A 58 9.68 8.64 -1.81
C LYS A 58 9.36 8.46 -0.32
N THR A 59 9.01 9.52 0.40
CA THR A 59 8.92 9.48 1.89
C THR A 59 7.61 10.05 2.45
N LYS A 60 6.73 10.57 1.59
CA LYS A 60 5.46 11.19 2.00
C LYS A 60 4.28 10.73 1.16
N SER A 61 3.09 10.73 1.75
CA SER A 61 1.81 10.70 1.05
C SER A 61 1.04 11.98 1.37
N THR A 62 0.32 12.52 0.39
CA THR A 62 -0.46 13.75 0.52
C THR A 62 -1.74 13.61 -0.29
N GLY A 63 -2.91 13.69 0.34
CA GLY A 63 -4.19 13.58 -0.36
C GLY A 63 -5.28 14.40 0.30
N ASN A 64 -6.31 14.71 -0.49
CA ASN A 64 -7.57 15.29 -0.03
C ASN A 64 -8.61 15.19 -1.16
N LEU A 65 -9.80 15.72 -0.91
CA LEU A 65 -10.83 15.99 -1.89
C LEU A 65 -10.46 17.16 -2.80
N PHE A 66 -11.22 17.29 -3.88
CA PHE A 66 -11.30 18.50 -4.67
C PHE A 66 -12.49 19.35 -4.22
N GLY A 67 -12.31 20.66 -4.17
CA GLY A 67 -13.39 21.63 -4.09
C GLY A 67 -13.88 22.01 -5.50
N LEU A 68 -15.14 22.39 -5.63
CA LEU A 68 -15.72 22.91 -6.86
C LEU A 68 -15.74 24.45 -6.80
N ASP A 69 -15.20 25.09 -7.82
CA ASP A 69 -15.52 26.48 -8.12
C ASP A 69 -16.77 26.50 -9.00
N ALA A 70 -17.91 26.84 -8.40
CA ALA A 70 -19.20 26.87 -9.08
C ALA A 70 -19.28 27.94 -10.19
N THR A 71 -18.41 28.96 -10.14
CA THR A 71 -18.41 30.04 -11.15
C THR A 71 -17.80 29.55 -12.46
N THR A 72 -16.74 28.74 -12.38
CA THR A 72 -15.99 28.28 -13.55
C THR A 72 -16.26 26.83 -13.92
N ASP A 73 -17.02 26.11 -13.09
CA ASP A 73 -17.23 24.65 -13.15
C ASP A 73 -15.90 23.87 -13.21
N ARG A 74 -14.95 24.30 -12.38
CA ARG A 74 -13.61 23.69 -12.29
C ARG A 74 -13.30 23.24 -10.88
N TYR A 75 -12.59 22.13 -10.80
CA TYR A 75 -12.18 21.55 -9.53
C TYR A 75 -10.78 21.99 -9.13
N TYR A 76 -10.58 22.32 -7.87
CA TYR A 76 -9.26 22.64 -7.31
C TYR A 76 -8.92 21.71 -6.15
N ARG A 77 -7.63 21.45 -5.93
CA ARG A 77 -7.20 20.58 -4.82
C ARG A 77 -7.35 21.33 -3.50
N LEU A 78 -8.05 20.73 -2.55
CA LEU A 78 -8.04 21.20 -1.17
C LEU A 78 -6.67 20.90 -0.51
N PRO A 79 -6.28 21.63 0.54
CA PRO A 79 -5.02 21.41 1.25
C PRO A 79 -4.83 19.95 1.66
N GLY A 80 -3.74 19.34 1.20
CA GLY A 80 -3.51 17.92 1.41
C GLY A 80 -2.85 17.60 2.75
N TYR A 81 -3.35 16.56 3.41
CA TYR A 81 -2.70 15.93 4.56
C TYR A 81 -2.30 14.49 4.22
N GLY A 82 -1.57 13.84 5.11
CA GLY A 82 -1.20 12.44 4.89
C GLY A 82 -0.10 11.99 5.81
N LEU A 83 0.81 11.14 5.32
CA LEU A 83 1.86 10.55 6.14
C LEU A 83 3.25 11.05 5.71
N LYS A 84 4.13 11.28 6.69
CA LYS A 84 5.57 11.51 6.52
C LYS A 84 6.37 10.33 7.10
N LYS A 85 7.66 10.25 6.76
CA LYS A 85 8.54 9.15 7.18
C LYS A 85 7.94 7.78 6.85
N LEU A 86 7.42 7.67 5.62
CA LEU A 86 6.83 6.43 5.14
C LEU A 86 7.85 5.29 5.13
N LYS A 87 7.37 4.11 5.48
CA LYS A 87 8.00 2.81 5.25
C LYS A 87 6.95 1.86 4.67
N TYR A 88 7.40 0.84 3.96
CA TYR A 88 6.51 -0.14 3.35
C TYR A 88 6.98 -1.56 3.57
N GLN A 89 6.03 -2.49 3.52
CA GLN A 89 6.23 -3.92 3.50
C GLN A 89 5.52 -4.47 2.25
N SER A 90 6.22 -5.28 1.46
CA SER A 90 5.61 -5.98 0.32
C SER A 90 4.86 -7.20 0.85
N LEU A 91 3.59 -7.34 0.46
CA LEU A 91 2.75 -8.49 0.82
C LEU A 91 2.53 -9.45 -0.37
N GLY A 92 3.26 -9.26 -1.47
CA GLY A 92 3.06 -10.01 -2.71
C GLY A 92 1.92 -9.46 -3.58
N HIS A 93 1.85 -9.91 -4.84
CA HIS A 93 0.78 -9.57 -5.80
C HIS A 93 0.46 -8.06 -5.90
N HIS A 94 1.51 -7.23 -5.83
CA HIS A 94 1.44 -5.77 -5.85
C HIS A 94 0.69 -5.13 -4.67
N VAL A 95 0.51 -5.88 -3.59
CA VAL A 95 -0.07 -5.39 -2.33
C VAL A 95 1.06 -4.92 -1.42
N TYR A 96 0.87 -3.74 -0.83
CA TYR A 96 1.83 -3.13 0.06
C TYR A 96 1.11 -2.65 1.33
N GLN A 97 1.74 -2.90 2.46
CA GLN A 97 1.38 -2.27 3.72
C GLN A 97 2.28 -1.06 3.94
N LEU A 98 1.69 0.11 4.08
CA LEU A 98 2.39 1.36 4.36
C LEU A 98 2.23 1.74 5.82
N SER A 99 3.30 2.27 6.41
CA SER A 99 3.27 2.88 7.74
C SER A 99 4.01 4.21 7.72
N GLY A 100 3.47 5.23 8.36
CA GLY A 100 4.10 6.54 8.49
C GLY A 100 3.50 7.35 9.62
N ILE A 101 3.99 8.57 9.82
CA ILE A 101 3.51 9.49 10.84
C ILE A 101 2.55 10.47 10.19
N GLN A 102 1.32 10.61 10.69
CA GLN A 102 0.41 11.60 10.14
C GLN A 102 0.92 13.02 10.40
N TYR A 103 0.68 13.91 9.44
CA TYR A 103 1.01 15.32 9.56
C TYR A 103 -0.19 16.19 9.18
N SER A 104 -0.35 17.31 9.88
CA SER A 104 -1.32 18.35 9.53
C SER A 104 -0.78 19.29 8.44
N PRO A 105 -1.64 19.81 7.53
CA PRO A 105 -1.32 20.96 6.70
C PRO A 105 -1.05 22.20 7.57
N ALA A 106 -0.35 23.20 7.04
CA ALA A 106 -0.16 24.46 7.75
C ALA A 106 -1.53 25.12 8.04
N GLY A 107 -1.70 25.63 9.25
CA GLY A 107 -2.95 26.28 9.68
C GLY A 107 -4.14 25.33 9.87
N GLN A 108 -3.93 24.02 9.81
CA GLN A 108 -4.97 23.02 10.06
C GLN A 108 -4.49 22.00 11.10
N THR A 109 -5.42 21.29 11.73
CA THR A 109 -5.12 20.17 12.62
C THR A 109 -5.93 18.97 12.18
N VAL A 110 -5.25 17.84 11.94
CA VAL A 110 -5.91 16.57 11.67
C VAL A 110 -5.97 15.72 12.94
N GLN A 111 -6.97 14.85 13.03
CA GLN A 111 -7.30 14.09 14.25
C GLN A 111 -6.14 13.30 14.85
N PHE A 112 -5.24 12.75 14.03
CA PHE A 112 -4.15 11.89 14.48
C PHE A 112 -2.77 12.48 14.19
N ASP A 113 -2.63 13.80 14.18
CA ASP A 113 -1.35 14.46 13.94
C ASP A 113 -0.24 13.92 14.87
N GLY A 114 0.94 13.66 14.30
CA GLY A 114 2.07 13.07 15.01
C GLY A 114 1.94 11.56 15.30
N GLN A 115 0.78 10.94 15.08
CA GLN A 115 0.59 9.51 15.34
C GLN A 115 1.03 8.62 14.17
N ARG A 116 1.45 7.41 14.50
CA ARG A 116 1.81 6.42 13.48
C ARG A 116 0.56 5.71 12.96
N MET A 117 0.35 5.83 11.65
CA MET A 117 -0.76 5.22 10.95
C MET A 117 -0.26 4.14 10.00
N THR A 118 -1.07 3.11 9.80
CA THR A 118 -0.80 2.00 8.89
C THR A 118 -2.01 1.75 7.99
N TYR A 119 -1.78 1.49 6.70
CA TYR A 119 -2.84 1.11 5.77
C TYR A 119 -2.31 0.22 4.64
N LYS A 120 -3.22 -0.48 3.95
CA LYS A 120 -2.91 -1.35 2.81
C LYS A 120 -3.36 -0.71 1.51
N VAL A 121 -2.57 -0.95 0.46
CA VAL A 121 -2.87 -0.56 -0.92
C VAL A 121 -2.43 -1.65 -1.89
N LYS A 122 -3.13 -1.79 -3.00
CA LYS A 122 -2.68 -2.57 -4.16
C LYS A 122 -2.36 -1.61 -5.29
N VAL A 123 -1.18 -1.68 -5.90
CA VAL A 123 -0.77 -0.70 -6.92
C VAL A 123 -0.13 -1.34 -8.13
N THR A 124 -0.67 -1.03 -9.30
CA THR A 124 -0.09 -1.37 -10.60
C THR A 124 0.43 -0.10 -11.27
N ALA A 125 0.98 -0.20 -12.48
CA ALA A 125 1.42 0.98 -13.22
C ALA A 125 0.28 2.00 -13.50
N LYS A 126 -0.97 1.53 -13.59
CA LYS A 126 -2.12 2.34 -14.03
C LYS A 126 -3.16 2.59 -12.95
N GLN A 127 -3.21 1.76 -11.91
CA GLN A 127 -4.24 1.81 -10.87
C GLN A 127 -3.64 1.72 -9.47
N LEU A 128 -4.24 2.46 -8.55
CA LEU A 128 -4.01 2.33 -7.12
C LEU A 128 -5.34 2.03 -6.45
N HIS A 129 -5.41 0.87 -5.80
CA HIS A 129 -6.53 0.45 -4.99
C HIS A 129 -6.22 0.67 -3.52
N PHE A 130 -7.01 1.52 -2.85
CA PHE A 130 -6.88 1.78 -1.43
C PHE A 130 -7.91 0.95 -0.67
N TYR A 131 -7.49 0.18 0.33
CA TYR A 131 -8.40 -0.77 1.02
C TYR A 131 -9.35 -0.11 2.05
N LYS A 132 -9.22 1.20 2.27
CA LYS A 132 -10.03 1.98 3.22
C LYS A 132 -10.45 3.33 2.63
N GLY A 133 -11.74 3.60 2.49
CA GLY A 133 -12.24 4.83 1.90
C GLY A 133 -12.42 4.71 0.38
N TYR A 134 -12.05 5.72 -0.40
CA TYR A 134 -12.18 5.63 -1.86
C TYR A 134 -11.27 4.55 -2.41
N HIS A 135 -11.85 3.58 -3.12
CA HIS A 135 -11.12 2.39 -3.49
C HIS A 135 -10.23 2.60 -4.72
N ASN A 136 -10.77 3.10 -5.84
CA ASN A 136 -10.11 2.95 -7.14
C ASN A 136 -9.59 4.29 -7.70
N TYR A 137 -8.28 4.52 -7.58
CA TYR A 137 -7.62 5.68 -8.18
C TYR A 137 -6.89 5.31 -9.47
N ILE A 138 -6.80 6.26 -10.39
CA ILE A 138 -6.06 6.14 -11.66
C ILE A 138 -5.10 7.31 -11.86
N ARG A 139 -4.24 7.23 -12.87
CA ARG A 139 -3.24 8.26 -13.18
C ARG A 139 -3.80 9.52 -13.85
N GLN A 140 -5.00 9.43 -14.40
CA GLN A 140 -5.61 10.49 -15.21
C GLN A 140 -6.81 11.10 -14.48
N VAL A 141 -6.92 12.42 -14.55
CA VAL A 141 -8.11 13.15 -14.12
C VAL A 141 -9.15 13.15 -15.26
N LYS A 142 -10.42 12.95 -14.93
CA LYS A 142 -11.54 12.88 -15.89
C LYS A 142 -12.51 14.07 -15.74
N PHE A 143 -12.04 15.15 -15.14
CA PHE A 143 -12.79 16.37 -14.87
C PHE A 143 -11.86 17.57 -14.99
N THR A 144 -12.44 18.74 -15.24
CA THR A 144 -11.66 19.97 -15.45
C THR A 144 -11.11 20.46 -14.14
N THR A 145 -9.80 20.71 -14.09
CA THR A 145 -9.12 21.21 -12.89
C THR A 145 -8.55 22.60 -13.08
N THR A 146 -8.52 23.37 -12.00
CA THR A 146 -7.79 24.63 -11.90
C THR A 146 -6.76 24.58 -10.78
N LYS A 147 -5.89 25.60 -10.69
CA LYS A 147 -4.92 25.73 -9.60
C LYS A 147 -5.66 25.99 -8.29
N THR A 148 -5.13 25.48 -7.19
CA THR A 148 -5.62 25.81 -5.84
C THR A 148 -5.56 27.34 -5.65
N PRO A 149 -6.68 27.98 -5.26
CA PRO A 149 -6.73 29.40 -4.94
C PRO A 149 -5.65 29.80 -3.93
N ALA A 150 -5.08 31.00 -4.07
CA ALA A 150 -3.98 31.44 -3.21
C ALA A 150 -4.34 31.49 -1.72
N ALA A 151 -5.59 31.84 -1.40
CA ALA A 151 -6.12 31.86 -0.04
C ALA A 151 -6.20 30.47 0.63
N LEU A 152 -6.06 29.39 -0.14
CA LEU A 152 -6.13 28.01 0.33
C LEU A 152 -4.77 27.30 0.25
N LYS A 153 -3.67 28.04 0.05
CA LYS A 153 -2.32 27.43 -0.03
C LYS A 153 -1.64 27.35 1.32
#